data_AF-A0A2P6PJK2-F1
#
_entry.id   AF-A0A2P6PJK2-F1
#
_cell.length_a   1.000
_cell.length_b   1.000
_cell.length_c   1.000
_cell.angle_alpha   90.00
_cell.angle_beta   90.00
_cell.angle_gamma   90.00
#
_symmetry.space_group_name_H-M   'P 1'
#
loop_
_entity.id
_entity.type
_entity.pdbx_description
1 polymer ?
#
loop_
_entity_poly.entity_id
_entity_poly.type
_entity_poly.pdbx_seq_one_letter_code
_entity_poly.pdbx_strand_id
1 'polypeptide(L)' 'MKARGTVLPIFYDVDPSVVRKKTGSFGEAFANHEERFSDDKEKVWRWRSALTEVASFSGWNSKEWYAYTFFV' A
#
# COMPACT_ATOMS: atom_id res chain seq x y z
N MET A 1 -6.61 0.34 -23.45
CA MET A 1 -7.68 0.85 -22.57
C MET A 1 -7.21 2.15 -21.94
N LYS A 2 -7.90 3.28 -22.16
CA LYS A 2 -7.61 4.54 -21.48
C LYS A 2 -8.63 4.70 -20.35
N ALA A 3 -8.22 4.43 -19.12
CA ALA A 3 -9.06 4.57 -17.95
C ALA A 3 -8.76 5.90 -17.26
N ARG A 4 -9.63 6.90 -17.43
CA ARG A 4 -9.71 7.99 -16.45
C ARG A 4 -10.39 7.40 -15.22
N GLY A 5 -9.63 7.11 -14.16
CA GLY A 5 -10.17 6.66 -12.86
C GLY A 5 -9.87 5.22 -12.43
N THR A 6 -8.99 4.48 -13.12
CA THR A 6 -8.54 3.16 -12.61
C THR A 6 -7.21 3.30 -11.88
N VAL A 7 -7.17 2.86 -10.63
CA VAL A 7 -5.95 2.75 -9.83
C VAL A 7 -5.43 1.32 -9.95
N LEU A 8 -4.16 1.19 -10.33
CA LEU A 8 -3.45 -0.09 -10.35
C LEU A 8 -2.32 -0.03 -9.31
N PRO A 9 -2.46 -0.68 -8.13
CA PRO A 9 -1.39 -0.71 -7.15
C PRO A 9 -0.20 -1.54 -7.63
N ILE A 10 1.00 -1.03 -7.41
CA ILE A 10 2.26 -1.75 -7.60
C ILE A 10 2.88 -1.98 -6.22
N PHE A 11 2.96 -3.23 -5.80
CA PHE A 11 3.58 -3.67 -4.56
C PHE A 11 5.04 -4.00 -4.83
N TYR A 12 5.93 -3.05 -4.55
CA TYR A 12 7.36 -3.17 -4.78
C TYR A 12 8.09 -3.67 -3.53
N ASP A 13 8.66 -4.87 -3.63
CA ASP A 13 9.39 -5.59 -2.59
C ASP A 13 8.67 -5.65 -1.23
N VAL A 14 7.35 -5.65 -1.28
CA VAL A 14 6.48 -5.72 -0.11
C VAL A 14 5.41 -6.77 -0.37
N ASP A 15 5.10 -7.56 0.64
CA ASP A 15 3.91 -8.40 0.58
C ASP A 15 2.66 -7.51 0.64
N PRO A 16 1.76 -7.55 -0.36
CA PRO A 16 0.49 -6.82 -0.34
C PRO A 16 -0.31 -6.99 0.96
N SER A 17 -0.17 -8.15 1.64
CA SER A 17 -0.84 -8.45 2.91
C SER A 17 -0.41 -7.50 4.04
N VAL A 18 0.87 -7.09 4.06
CA VAL A 18 1.45 -6.17 5.04
C VAL A 18 0.88 -4.76 4.86
N VAL A 19 0.75 -4.32 3.61
CA VAL A 19 0.12 -3.03 3.26
C VAL A 19 -1.37 -3.03 3.64
N ARG A 20 -2.08 -4.12 3.29
CA ARG A 20 -3.52 -4.26 3.58
C ARG A 20 -3.81 -4.30 5.09
N LYS A 21 -2.97 -4.97 5.89
CA LYS A 21 -3.15 -5.08 7.34
C LYS A 21 -2.44 -3.98 8.15
N LYS A 22 -1.58 -3.19 7.51
CA LYS A 22 -0.76 -2.13 8.13
C LYS A 22 0.07 -2.68 9.28
N THR A 23 0.70 -3.82 9.01
CA THR A 23 1.63 -4.47 9.93
C THR A 23 3.08 -4.09 9.57
N GLY A 24 4.04 -4.41 10.44
CA GLY A 24 5.44 -4.06 10.22
C GLY A 24 5.66 -2.55 10.07
N SER A 25 6.53 -2.17 9.15
CA SER A 25 6.94 -0.77 8.93
C SER A 25 5.78 0.18 8.61
N PHE A 26 4.71 -0.29 7.98
CA PHE A 26 3.52 0.53 7.72
C PHE A 26 2.79 0.90 9.01
N GLY A 27 2.69 -0.04 9.96
CA GLY A 27 2.08 0.21 11.26
C GLY A 27 2.88 1.25 12.07
N GLU A 28 4.21 1.07 12.11
CA GLU A 28 5.12 2.01 12.77
C GLU A 28 5.06 3.42 12.14
N ALA A 29 5.03 3.51 10.81
CA ALA A 29 4.90 4.77 10.11
C ALA A 29 3.59 5.49 10.44
N PHE A 30 2.46 4.77 10.50
CA PHE A 30 1.19 5.35 10.90
C PHE A 30 1.21 5.83 12.35
N ALA A 31 1.80 5.08 13.29
CA ALA A 31 1.94 5.54 14.67
C ALA A 31 2.76 6.84 14.78
N ASN A 32 3.90 6.91 14.08
CA ASN A 32 4.72 8.12 14.01
C ASN A 32 3.96 9.30 13.38
N HIS A 33 3.10 9.04 12.39
CA HIS A 33 2.27 10.08 11.77
C HIS A 33 1.13 10.53 12.66
N GLU A 34 0.50 9.63 13.43
CA GLU A 34 -0.52 9.97 14.42
C GLU A 34 0.03 10.87 15.53
N GLU A 35 1.29 10.67 15.94
CA GLU A 35 1.99 11.56 16.88
C GLU A 35 2.33 12.91 16.23
N ARG A 36 2.93 12.90 15.03
CA ARG A 36 3.36 14.11 14.32
C ARG A 36 2.19 15.01 13.91
N PHE A 37 1.06 14.42 13.55
CA PHE A 37 -0.16 15.12 13.14
C PHE A 37 -1.25 14.96 14.21
N SER A 38 -0.88 15.05 15.48
CA SER A 38 -1.80 14.92 16.61
C SER A 38 -2.94 15.93 16.60
N ASP A 39 -2.71 17.12 16.03
CA ASP A 39 -3.72 18.18 15.81
C ASP A 39 -4.64 17.92 14.59
N ASP A 40 -4.27 16.98 13.71
CA ASP A 40 -5.00 16.63 12.48
C ASP A 40 -5.07 15.10 12.30
N LYS A 41 -5.74 14.45 13.25
CA LYS A 41 -5.94 13.00 13.23
C LYS A 41 -6.78 12.54 12.04
N GLU A 42 -7.68 13.40 11.54
CA GLU A 42 -8.53 13.08 10.39
C GLU A 42 -7.70 12.85 9.13
N LYS A 43 -6.65 13.66 8.92
CA LYS A 43 -5.73 13.48 7.80
C LYS A 43 -5.05 12.11 7.81
N VAL A 44 -4.53 11.70 8.97
CA VAL A 44 -3.85 10.40 9.10
C VAL A 44 -4.85 9.25 8.92
N TRP A 45 -6.06 9.40 9.46
CA TRP A 45 -7.14 8.44 9.24
C TRP A 45 -7.50 8.30 7.75
N ARG A 46 -7.61 9.41 7.02
CA ARG A 46 -7.89 9.40 5.57
C ARG A 46 -6.80 8.69 4.77
N TRP A 47 -5.52 8.90 5.11
CA TRP A 47 -4.41 8.17 4.48
C TRP A 47 -4.49 6.68 4.76
N ARG A 48 -4.79 6.31 6.01
CA ARG A 48 -4.94 4.91 6.42
C ARG A 48 -6.07 4.23 5.65
N SER A 49 -7.22 4.89 5.53
CA SER A 49 -8.37 4.40 4.78
C SER A 49 -8.06 4.27 3.29
N ALA A 50 -7.48 5.30 2.66
CA ALA A 50 -7.12 5.26 1.24
C ALA A 50 -6.12 4.13 0.92
N LEU A 51 -5.11 3.93 1.77
CA LEU A 51 -4.15 2.84 1.58
C LEU A 51 -4.81 1.46 1.76
N THR A 52 -5.78 1.35 2.68
CA THR A 52 -6.59 0.13 2.85
C THR A 52 -7.34 -0.24 1.57
N GLU A 53 -8.01 0.75 1.00
CA GLU A 53 -8.84 0.59 -0.19
C GLU A 53 -7.98 0.21 -1.38
N VAL A 54 -6.90 0.96 -1.65
CA VAL A 54 -6.00 0.68 -2.77
C VAL A 54 -5.31 -0.68 -2.62
N ALA A 55 -4.92 -1.08 -1.41
CA ALA A 55 -4.32 -2.39 -1.16
C ALA A 55 -5.30 -3.58 -1.30
N SER A 56 -6.60 -3.31 -1.46
CA SER A 56 -7.61 -4.32 -1.77
C SER A 56 -7.80 -4.57 -3.27
N PHE A 57 -7.30 -3.67 -4.12
CA PHE A 57 -7.43 -3.80 -5.57
C PHE A 57 -6.45 -4.84 -6.13
N SER A 58 -6.81 -5.43 -7.27
CA SER A 58 -5.88 -6.23 -8.06
C SER A 58 -4.72 -5.36 -8.52
N GLY A 59 -3.50 -5.84 -8.37
CA GLY A 59 -2.28 -5.09 -8.66
C GLY A 59 -1.12 -6.00 -9.03
N TRP A 60 0.05 -5.40 -9.18
CA TRP A 60 1.27 -6.14 -9.50
C TRP A 60 2.17 -6.26 -8.29
N ASN A 61 2.69 -7.47 -8.06
CA ASN A 61 3.69 -7.74 -7.03
C ASN A 61 5.04 -7.95 -7.70
N SER A 62 6.05 -7.14 -7.35
CA SER A 62 7.38 -7.24 -7.96
C SER A 62 8.05 -8.59 -7.71
N LYS A 63 7.68 -9.31 -6.64
CA LYS A 63 8.21 -10.66 -6.36
C LYS A 63 7.77 -11.70 -7.38
N GLU A 64 6.60 -11.51 -8.01
CA GLU A 64 6.14 -12.37 -9.10
C GLU A 64 6.96 -12.14 -10.37
N TRP A 65 7.53 -10.94 -10.55
CA TRP A 65 8.25 -10.57 -11.76
C TRP A 65 9.64 -11.20 -11.85
N TYR A 66 10.30 -11.40 -10.70
CA TYR A 66 11.59 -12.11 -10.65
C TYR A 66 11.46 -13.60 -10.97
N ALA A 67 10.29 -14.22 -10.75
CA ALA A 67 10.09 -15.61 -11.10
C ALA A 67 10.14 -15.82 -12.63
N TYR A 68 9.61 -14.89 -13.42
CA TYR A 68 9.58 -15.01 -14.88
C TYR A 68 10.95 -14.88 -15.54
N THR A 69 11.90 -14.14 -14.96
CA THR A 69 13.24 -13.96 -15.51
C THR A 69 14.18 -15.14 -15.26
N PHE A 70 13.84 -16.07 -14.36
CA PHE A 70 14.64 -17.28 -14.11
C PHE A 70 14.14 -18.53 -14.85
N PHE A 71 13.00 -18.45 -15.54
CA PHE A 71 12.44 -19.54 -16.34
C PHE A 71 12.38 -19.25 -17.85
N VAL A 72 13.14 -18.26 -18.34
CA VAL A 72 13.35 -17.97 -19.77
C VAL A 72 14.84 -17.94 -20.07
#